data_AF-A0A3Q8UXY7-F1
#
_entry.id   AF-A0A3Q8UXY7-F1
#
_cell.length_a   1.000
_cell.length_b   1.000
_cell.length_c   1.000
_cell.angle_alpha   90.00
_cell.angle_beta   90.00
_cell.angle_gamma   90.00
#
_symmetry.space_group_name_H-M   'P 1'
#
loop_
_entity.id
_entity.type
_entity.pdbx_description
1 polymer ?
#
loop_
_entity_poly.entity_id
_entity_poly.type
_entity_poly.pdbx_seq_one_letter_code
_entity_poly.pdbx_strand_id
1 'polypeptide(L)'
;MLHTDEKPTCPILDAPDNYHFEGRCEDCDVKTLSRLSLGQVEDRYYAGRTGQDQFEAYVYVWATLSPSGSGGGWRETPTDLNVRRIARKLLRARDFEIPAALEEPDDIREGE
;
A
#
# COMPACT_ATOMS: atom_id res chain seq x y z
N MET A 1 13.27 13.58 13.93
CA MET A 1 13.18 13.29 12.49
C MET A 1 11.72 13.41 12.13
N LEU A 2 11.37 14.38 11.29
CA LEU A 2 10.00 14.63 10.89
C LEU A 2 9.62 13.53 9.91
N HIS A 3 8.91 12.51 10.40
CA HIS A 3 8.19 11.59 9.52
C HIS A 3 7.36 12.46 8.59
N THR A 4 7.64 12.41 7.29
CA THR A 4 6.76 13.07 6.34
C THR A 4 5.44 12.32 6.46
N ASP A 5 4.52 12.96 7.17
CA ASP A 5 3.16 12.50 7.30
C ASP A 5 2.57 12.58 5.90
N GLU A 6 2.72 11.50 5.12
CA GLU A 6 2.05 11.30 3.85
C GLU A 6 0.56 11.26 4.16
N LYS A 7 -0.01 12.46 4.28
CA LYS A 7 -1.41 12.67 4.63
C LYS A 7 -2.26 12.03 3.53
N PRO A 8 -3.36 11.36 3.88
CA PRO A 8 -4.35 10.96 2.89
C PRO A 8 -4.70 12.19 2.03
N THR A 9 -4.57 12.04 0.72
CA THR A 9 -4.88 13.11 -0.25
C THR A 9 -6.37 13.16 -0.56
N CYS A 10 -7.12 12.11 -0.19
CA CYS A 10 -8.55 12.04 -0.38
C CYS A 10 -9.34 12.70 0.77
N PRO A 11 -10.09 13.79 0.51
CA PRO A 11 -10.86 14.51 1.53
C PRO A 11 -12.10 13.75 2.03
N ILE A 12 -12.44 12.60 1.43
CA ILE A 12 -13.62 11.80 1.77
C ILE A 12 -13.30 10.73 2.83
N LEU A 13 -12.02 10.45 3.08
CA LEU A 13 -11.61 9.32 3.93
C LEU A 13 -11.93 9.46 5.42
N ASP A 14 -12.26 10.67 5.88
CA ASP A 14 -12.58 10.96 7.28
C ASP A 14 -13.84 10.22 7.80
N ALA A 15 -14.66 9.65 6.91
CA ALA A 15 -15.80 8.82 7.28
C ALA A 15 -15.56 7.32 6.98
N PRO A 16 -15.93 6.39 7.90
CA PRO A 16 -15.63 4.96 7.77
C PRO A 16 -16.22 4.28 6.52
N ASP A 17 -17.35 4.80 6.04
CA ASP A 17 -18.13 4.25 4.92
C ASP A 17 -18.19 5.18 3.69
N ASN A 18 -17.34 6.21 3.68
CA ASN A 18 -17.28 7.14 2.54
C ASN A 18 -16.01 6.85 1.74
N TYR A 19 -16.21 6.48 0.48
CA TYR A 19 -15.16 6.19 -0.48
C TYR A 19 -15.64 6.52 -1.89
N HIS A 20 -14.71 6.94 -2.75
CA HIS A 20 -14.98 7.04 -4.18
C HIS A 20 -15.21 5.66 -4.79
N PHE A 21 -15.80 5.64 -5.99
CA PHE A 21 -15.84 4.43 -6.81
C PHE A 21 -14.41 3.90 -7.04
N GLU A 22 -14.29 2.57 -7.06
CA GLU A 22 -13.04 1.86 -7.31
C GLU A 22 -12.28 2.40 -8.54
N GLY A 23 -10.96 2.55 -8.41
CA GLY A 23 -10.06 3.00 -9.48
C GLY A 23 -10.12 4.51 -9.76
N ARG A 24 -10.85 5.28 -8.94
CA ARG A 24 -10.90 6.75 -9.05
C ARG A 24 -10.01 7.47 -8.04
N CYS A 25 -9.59 6.78 -6.98
CA CYS A 25 -8.84 7.39 -5.90
C CYS A 25 -7.98 6.33 -5.21
N GLU A 26 -6.67 6.50 -5.29
CA GLU A 26 -5.71 5.55 -4.73
C GLU A 26 -5.90 5.32 -3.24
N ASP A 27 -6.17 6.37 -2.45
CA ASP A 27 -6.34 6.17 -1.01
C ASP A 27 -7.63 5.41 -0.67
N CYS A 28 -8.70 5.57 -1.47
CA CYS A 28 -9.93 4.78 -1.33
C CYS A 28 -9.69 3.32 -1.75
N ASP A 29 -8.90 3.12 -2.81
CA ASP A 29 -8.50 1.79 -3.26
C ASP A 29 -7.64 1.10 -2.18
N VAL A 30 -6.67 1.81 -1.58
CA VAL A 30 -5.88 1.33 -0.45
C VAL A 30 -6.73 0.96 0.76
N LYS A 31 -7.69 1.82 1.15
CA LYS A 31 -8.64 1.52 2.25
C LYS A 31 -9.51 0.31 1.95
N THR A 32 -9.88 0.10 0.69
CA THR A 32 -10.61 -1.09 0.26
C THR A 32 -9.71 -2.32 0.39
N LEU A 33 -8.52 -2.28 -0.20
CA LEU A 33 -7.54 -3.36 -0.17
C LEU A 33 -7.15 -3.74 1.26
N SER A 34 -6.96 -2.76 2.16
CA SER A 34 -6.54 -3.01 3.55
C SER A 34 -7.52 -3.91 4.33
N ARG A 35 -8.79 -3.93 3.93
CA ARG A 35 -9.89 -4.72 4.54
C ARG A 35 -10.09 -6.10 3.92
N LEU A 36 -9.41 -6.41 2.82
CA LEU A 36 -9.55 -7.68 2.13
C LEU A 36 -8.56 -8.72 2.65
N SER A 37 -8.89 -9.99 2.45
CA SER A 37 -7.95 -11.11 2.56
C SER A 37 -7.13 -11.29 1.27
N LEU A 38 -6.02 -12.04 1.33
CA LEU A 38 -5.18 -12.31 0.15
C LEU A 38 -5.97 -12.89 -1.02
N GLY A 39 -6.78 -13.94 -0.78
CA GLY A 39 -7.58 -14.56 -1.85
C GLY A 39 -8.57 -13.58 -2.50
N GLN A 40 -9.17 -12.67 -1.72
CA GLN A 40 -10.05 -11.64 -2.27
C GLN A 40 -9.29 -10.61 -3.12
N VAL A 41 -8.04 -10.31 -2.80
CA VAL A 41 -7.21 -9.40 -3.61
C VAL A 41 -6.74 -10.10 -4.89
N GLU A 42 -6.37 -11.38 -4.82
CA GLU A 42 -6.05 -12.20 -6.00
C GLU A 42 -7.23 -12.27 -6.97
N ASP A 43 -8.43 -12.56 -6.48
CA ASP A 43 -9.66 -12.57 -7.29
C ASP A 43 -9.88 -11.25 -8.02
N ARG A 44 -9.66 -10.11 -7.33
CA ARG A 44 -9.81 -8.78 -7.92
C ARG A 44 -8.74 -8.46 -8.96
N TYR A 45 -7.51 -8.88 -8.72
CA TYR A 45 -6.41 -8.73 -9.68
C TYR A 45 -6.69 -9.51 -10.96
N TYR A 46 -7.08 -10.79 -10.84
CA TYR A 46 -7.43 -11.61 -12.01
C TYR A 46 -8.70 -11.13 -12.73
N ALA A 47 -9.62 -10.47 -12.02
CA ALA A 47 -10.78 -9.79 -12.62
C ALA A 47 -10.44 -8.41 -13.24
N GLY A 48 -9.19 -7.95 -13.17
CA GLY A 48 -8.75 -6.66 -13.71
C GLY A 48 -9.24 -5.44 -12.93
N ARG A 49 -9.64 -5.62 -11.66
CA ARG A 49 -10.15 -4.54 -10.80
C ARG A 49 -9.08 -3.92 -9.92
N THR A 50 -7.95 -4.61 -9.74
CA THR A 50 -6.78 -4.13 -9.01
C THR A 50 -5.58 -4.07 -9.96
N GLY A 51 -4.86 -2.96 -9.94
CA GLY A 51 -3.65 -2.78 -10.76
C GLY A 51 -2.48 -3.63 -10.27
N GLN A 52 -1.45 -3.78 -11.10
CA GLN A 52 -0.26 -4.57 -10.75
C GLN A 52 0.47 -4.00 -9.53
N ASP A 53 0.73 -2.68 -9.49
CA ASP A 53 1.42 -2.05 -8.36
C ASP A 53 0.67 -2.23 -7.03
N GLN A 54 -0.67 -2.17 -7.08
CA GLN A 54 -1.54 -2.38 -5.93
C GLN A 54 -1.50 -3.82 -5.44
N PHE A 55 -1.51 -4.77 -6.36
CA PHE A 55 -1.40 -6.19 -6.06
C PHE A 55 -0.04 -6.51 -5.42
N GLU A 56 1.06 -6.06 -6.03
CA GLU A 56 2.41 -6.27 -5.52
C GLU A 56 2.60 -5.65 -4.13
N ALA A 57 2.12 -4.41 -3.93
CA ALA A 57 2.18 -3.74 -2.64
C ALA A 57 1.38 -4.50 -1.57
N TYR A 58 0.20 -5.01 -1.93
CA TYR A 58 -0.63 -5.80 -1.02
C TYR A 58 0.07 -7.10 -0.61
N VAL A 59 0.60 -7.85 -1.58
CA VAL A 59 1.29 -9.13 -1.32
C VAL A 59 2.52 -8.91 -0.45
N TYR A 60 3.30 -7.85 -0.72
CA TYR A 60 4.43 -7.47 0.13
C TYR A 60 4.01 -7.18 1.58
N VAL A 61 2.97 -6.38 1.79
CA VAL A 61 2.47 -6.07 3.15
C VAL A 61 1.93 -7.32 3.83
N TRP A 62 1.16 -8.15 3.13
CA TRP A 62 0.67 -9.43 3.66
C TRP A 62 1.83 -10.35 4.06
N ALA A 63 2.86 -10.46 3.21
CA ALA A 63 4.03 -11.30 3.45
C ALA A 63 4.87 -10.83 4.65
N THR A 64 4.99 -9.51 4.80
CA THR A 64 5.71 -8.86 5.91
C THR A 64 4.99 -9.07 7.23
N LEU A 65 3.65 -9.00 7.24
CA LEU A 65 2.84 -9.14 8.45
C LEU A 65 2.49 -10.61 8.77
N SER A 66 2.69 -11.54 7.85
CA SER A 66 2.36 -12.95 8.04
C SER A 66 3.42 -13.67 8.88
N PRO A 67 3.05 -14.23 10.06
CA PRO A 67 4.00 -14.83 11.00
C PRO A 67 4.66 -16.13 10.49
N SER A 68 4.12 -16.80 9.47
CA SER A 68 4.46 -18.21 9.24
C SER A 68 4.48 -18.75 7.80
N GLY A 69 4.47 -17.95 6.72
CA GLY A 69 4.43 -18.63 5.41
C GLY A 69 4.50 -17.90 4.08
N SER A 70 4.89 -16.64 3.99
CA SER A 70 5.18 -16.09 2.67
C SER A 70 6.57 -16.53 2.20
N GLY A 71 6.64 -17.19 1.03
CA GLY A 71 7.92 -17.52 0.38
C GLY A 71 8.81 -16.29 0.21
N GLY A 72 10.13 -16.48 0.33
CA GLY A 72 11.12 -15.40 0.55
C GLY A 72 11.04 -14.21 -0.40
N GLY A 73 10.71 -14.42 -1.68
CA GLY A 73 10.65 -13.34 -2.67
C GLY A 73 9.59 -12.28 -2.40
N TRP A 74 8.48 -12.62 -1.73
CA TRP A 74 7.43 -11.63 -1.42
C TRP A 74 7.77 -10.71 -0.24
N ARG A 75 8.82 -11.01 0.51
CA ARG A 75 9.33 -10.15 1.59
C ARG A 75 10.48 -9.26 1.14
N GLU A 76 10.98 -9.47 -0.08
CA GLU A 76 12.00 -8.59 -0.64
C GLU A 76 11.41 -7.19 -0.80
N THR A 77 12.21 -6.18 -0.42
CA THR A 77 11.75 -4.79 -0.53
C THR A 77 11.50 -4.48 -2.01
N PRO A 78 10.29 -4.01 -2.38
CA PRO A 78 9.99 -3.69 -3.77
C PRO A 78 10.99 -2.68 -4.32
N THR A 79 11.38 -2.79 -5.58
CA THR A 79 12.25 -1.78 -6.23
C THR A 79 11.45 -0.63 -6.82
N ASP A 80 10.21 -0.88 -7.20
CA ASP A 80 9.29 0.11 -7.75
C ASP A 80 8.81 1.10 -6.67
N LEU A 81 8.93 2.40 -6.95
CA LEU A 81 8.57 3.48 -6.03
C LEU A 81 7.06 3.59 -5.80
N ASN A 82 6.23 3.28 -6.80
CA ASN A 82 4.77 3.24 -6.63
C ASN A 82 4.37 2.08 -5.71
N VAL A 83 4.97 0.90 -5.88
CA VAL A 83 4.72 -0.24 -4.99
C VAL A 83 5.09 0.09 -3.55
N ARG A 84 6.26 0.73 -3.32
CA ARG A 84 6.65 1.20 -1.98
C ARG A 84 5.64 2.19 -1.41
N ARG A 85 5.26 3.20 -2.19
CA ARG A 85 4.29 4.23 -1.78
C ARG A 85 2.95 3.61 -1.38
N ILE A 86 2.40 2.71 -2.18
CA ILE A 86 1.13 2.02 -1.88
C ILE A 86 1.29 1.11 -0.64
N ALA A 87 2.43 0.41 -0.50
CA ALA A 87 2.71 -0.42 0.67
C ALA A 87 2.78 0.41 1.97
N ARG A 88 3.40 1.60 1.95
CA ARG A 88 3.38 2.55 3.07
C ARG A 88 1.95 2.90 3.47
N LYS A 89 1.11 3.24 2.49
CA LYS A 89 -0.30 3.59 2.74
C LYS A 89 -1.10 2.41 3.30
N LEU A 90 -0.87 1.19 2.81
CA LEU A 90 -1.51 -0.03 3.31
C LEU A 90 -1.14 -0.34 4.76
N LEU A 91 0.14 -0.19 5.14
CA LEU A 91 0.61 -0.37 6.51
C LEU A 91 -0.03 0.68 7.45
N ARG A 92 -0.03 1.95 7.04
CA ARG A 92 -0.72 3.02 7.79
C ARG A 92 -2.20 2.74 7.96
N ALA A 93 -2.89 2.32 6.90
CA ALA A 93 -4.33 2.00 6.95
C ALA A 93 -4.68 0.79 7.83
N ARG A 94 -3.68 0.01 8.25
CA ARG A 94 -3.80 -1.13 9.16
C ARG A 94 -3.17 -0.86 10.54
N ASP A 95 -2.78 0.38 10.81
CA ASP A 95 -2.13 0.82 12.05
C ASP A 95 -0.81 0.09 12.37
N PHE A 96 -0.03 -0.26 11.33
CA PHE A 96 1.31 -0.84 11.46
C PHE A 96 2.43 0.18 11.24
N GLU A 97 3.58 -0.05 11.88
CA GLU A 97 4.80 0.71 11.63
C GLU A 97 5.28 0.55 10.19
N ILE A 98 5.86 1.62 9.65
CA ILE A 98 6.41 1.64 8.29
C ILE A 98 7.88 1.23 8.35
N PRO A 99 8.31 0.16 7.68
CA PRO A 99 9.72 -0.20 7.57
C PRO A 99 10.52 0.90 6.88
N ALA A 100 11.71 1.22 7.41
CA ALA A 100 12.64 2.20 6.81
C ALA A 100 13.00 1.87 5.35
N ALA A 101 12.98 0.58 4.96
CA ALA A 101 13.22 0.15 3.59
C ALA A 101 12.16 0.66 2.58
N LEU A 102 10.98 1.06 3.05
CA LEU A 102 9.92 1.67 2.23
C LEU A 102 9.97 3.20 2.22
N GLU A 103 10.77 3.79 3.09
CA GLU A 103 11.02 5.24 3.06
C GLU A 103 11.83 5.55 1.80
N GLU A 104 11.49 6.64 1.12
CA GLU A 104 12.31 7.08 -0.01
C GLU A 104 13.68 7.50 0.54
N PRO A 105 14.79 7.13 -0.11
CA PRO A 105 16.06 7.72 0.25
C PRO A 105 15.91 9.25 0.11
N ASP A 106 16.28 9.99 1.15
CA ASP A 106 16.17 11.46 1.24
C ASP A 106 16.93 12.24 0.12
N ASP A 107 17.51 11.55 -0.88
CA ASP A 107 18.48 12.08 -1.84
C ASP A 107 17.91 12.39 -3.25
N ILE A 108 16.63 12.81 -3.37
CA ILE A 108 16.16 13.54 -4.56
C ILE A 108 15.37 14.78 -4.13
N ARG A 109 16.04 15.67 -3.40
CA ARG A 109 15.65 17.08 -3.24
C ARG A 109 16.85 18.01 -3.47
N GLU A 110 17.63 17.79 -4.53
CA GLU A 110 18.59 18.76 -5.04
C GLU A 110 18.46 18.76 -6.57
N GLY A 111 17.92 19.84 -7.12
CA GLY A 111 17.75 20.01 -8.56
C GLY A 111 16.80 21.16 -8.90
N GLU A 112 17.08 22.35 -8.34
CA GLU A 112 16.73 23.63 -8.98
C GLU A 112 17.45 23.80 -10.33
#